data_AF-A0A166P5D2-F1
#
_entry.id   AF-A0A166P5D2-F1
#
_cell.length_a   1.000
_cell.length_b   1.000
_cell.length_c   1.000
_cell.angle_alpha   90.00
_cell.angle_beta   90.00
_cell.angle_gamma   90.00
#
_symmetry.space_group_name_H-M   'P 1'
#
loop_
_entity.id
_entity.type
_entity.pdbx_description
1 polymer ?
#
loop_
_entity_poly.entity_id
_entity_poly.type
_entity_poly.pdbx_seq_one_letter_code
_entity_poly.pdbx_strand_id
1 'polypeptide(L)'
;MFSSEAESAMLGLQRRAVQAHDIFELERIDRALDEIVRNRAKSSPPPFQVRSALANAGKVLKERRATAAIYSLEQDVAAGQDYSGCADPGYLDVEYADWIDRAPLPVADQALLRRLVAGDEADALATDYGISEQRMRERISRVRRKARSFLPVLQATA
;
A
#
# COMPACT_ATOMS: atom_id res chain seq x y z
N MET A 1 -1.02 -32.48 17.80
CA MET A 1 -0.26 -32.19 19.03
C MET A 1 1.18 -31.89 18.62
N PHE A 2 1.75 -30.78 19.10
CA PHE A 2 3.16 -30.44 18.89
C PHE A 2 4.02 -31.12 19.95
N SER A 3 5.28 -31.37 19.63
CA SER A 3 6.28 -31.68 20.66
C SER A 3 6.63 -30.42 21.45
N SER A 4 7.02 -30.58 22.71
CA SER A 4 7.55 -29.49 23.55
C SER A 4 8.72 -28.77 22.88
N GLU A 5 9.51 -29.52 22.11
CA GLU A 5 10.66 -29.00 21.39
C GLU A 5 10.25 -28.15 20.19
N ALA A 6 9.23 -28.57 19.44
CA ALA A 6 8.70 -27.82 18.32
C ALA A 6 8.04 -26.51 18.79
N GLU A 7 7.28 -26.54 19.89
CA GLU A 7 6.69 -25.34 20.50
C GLU A 7 7.77 -24.33 20.91
N SER A 8 8.81 -24.80 21.60
CA SER A 8 9.95 -23.96 22.00
C SER A 8 10.67 -23.36 20.80
N ALA A 9 10.82 -24.12 19.71
CA ALA A 9 11.46 -23.65 18.49
C ALA A 9 10.62 -22.58 17.77
N MET A 10 9.29 -22.76 17.71
CA MET A 10 8.36 -21.77 17.16
C MET A 10 8.41 -20.45 17.93
N LEU A 11 8.37 -20.50 19.27
CA LEU A 11 8.49 -19.30 20.10
C LEU A 11 9.81 -18.55 19.87
N GLY A 12 10.91 -19.30 19.68
CA GLY A 12 12.21 -18.71 19.35
C GLY A 12 12.21 -17.95 18.02
N LEU A 13 11.58 -18.52 16.98
CA LEU A 13 11.42 -17.88 15.68
C LEU A 13 10.49 -16.66 15.74
N GLN A 14 9.37 -16.74 16.44
CA GLN A 14 8.45 -15.61 16.60
C GLN A 14 9.10 -14.42 17.31
N ARG A 15 9.89 -14.67 18.37
CA ARG A 15 10.66 -13.60 19.03
C ARG A 15 11.67 -12.95 18.09
N ARG A 16 12.31 -13.74 17.23
CA ARG A 16 13.25 -13.24 16.21
C ARG A 16 12.53 -12.40 15.16
N ALA A 17 11.31 -12.78 14.74
CA ALA A 17 10.51 -12.03 13.77
C ALA A 17 10.17 -10.62 14.28
N VAL A 18 9.81 -10.49 15.57
CA VAL A 18 9.53 -9.18 16.19
C VAL A 18 10.74 -8.24 16.15
N GLN A 19 11.95 -8.80 16.14
CA GLN A 19 13.21 -8.04 16.09
C GLN A 19 13.75 -7.85 14.66
N ALA A 20 13.15 -8.50 13.66
CA ALA A 20 13.60 -8.43 12.29
C ALA A 20 13.07 -7.16 11.60
N HIS A 21 13.97 -6.43 10.94
CA HIS A 21 13.64 -5.21 10.20
C HIS A 21 13.83 -5.36 8.69
N ASP A 22 14.37 -6.49 8.23
CA ASP A 22 14.56 -6.78 6.82
C ASP A 22 13.56 -7.82 6.31
N ILE A 23 13.03 -7.59 5.11
CA ILE A 23 12.00 -8.41 4.49
C ILE A 23 12.51 -9.84 4.22
N PHE A 24 13.79 -9.97 3.88
CA PHE A 24 14.38 -11.27 3.56
C PHE A 24 14.38 -12.21 4.77
N GLU A 25 14.74 -11.69 5.93
CA GLU A 25 14.80 -12.42 7.19
C GLU A 25 13.40 -12.72 7.71
N LEU A 26 12.44 -11.81 7.56
CA LEU A 26 11.03 -12.09 7.84
C LEU A 26 10.50 -13.24 6.97
N GLU A 27 10.69 -13.18 5.66
CA GLU A 27 10.31 -14.26 4.73
C GLU A 27 10.99 -15.60 5.04
N ARG A 28 12.23 -15.53 5.53
CA ARG A 28 13.00 -16.70 5.93
C ARG A 28 12.45 -17.29 7.23
N ILE A 29 12.04 -16.46 8.18
CA ILE A 29 11.43 -16.90 9.43
C ILE A 29 10.04 -17.51 9.18
N ASP A 30 9.21 -16.90 8.34
CA ASP A 30 7.89 -17.44 7.98
C ASP A 30 7.99 -18.85 7.40
N ARG A 31 8.90 -19.04 6.44
CA ARG A 31 9.15 -20.38 5.88
C ARG A 31 9.74 -21.36 6.89
N ALA A 32 10.57 -20.88 7.81
CA ALA A 32 11.10 -21.73 8.87
C ALA A 32 9.99 -22.16 9.86
N LEU A 33 9.03 -21.28 10.15
CA LEU A 33 7.84 -21.59 10.95
C LEU A 33 7.00 -22.66 10.24
N ASP A 34 6.74 -22.51 8.94
CA ASP A 34 6.04 -23.53 8.14
C ASP A 34 6.73 -24.89 8.21
N GLU A 35 8.05 -24.93 8.14
CA GLU A 35 8.81 -26.18 8.22
C GLU A 35 8.68 -26.86 9.59
N ILE A 36 8.71 -26.08 10.68
CA ILE A 36 8.51 -26.63 12.03
C ILE A 36 7.08 -27.12 12.20
N VAL A 37 6.08 -26.40 11.67
CA VAL A 37 4.67 -26.81 11.71
C VAL A 37 4.44 -28.11 10.94
N ARG A 38 5.08 -28.28 9.77
CA ARG A 38 5.06 -29.53 9.01
C ARG A 38 5.71 -30.68 9.77
N ASN A 39 6.77 -30.39 10.53
CA ASN A 39 7.53 -31.36 11.31
C ASN A 39 7.20 -31.33 12.81
N ARG A 40 5.95 -31.05 13.17
CA ARG A 40 5.49 -30.83 14.56
C ARG A 40 5.78 -31.93 15.58
N ALA A 41 6.05 -33.16 15.12
CA ALA A 41 6.37 -34.31 15.97
C ALA A 41 7.89 -34.51 16.20
N LYS A 42 8.73 -33.66 15.60
CA LYS A 42 10.18 -33.78 15.70
C LYS A 42 10.63 -33.46 17.12
N SER A 43 11.40 -34.36 17.71
CA SER A 43 11.93 -34.26 19.07
C SER A 43 13.38 -33.75 19.12
N SER A 44 13.92 -33.28 17.99
CA SER A 44 15.25 -32.69 17.97
C SER A 44 15.31 -31.45 18.87
N PRO A 45 16.47 -31.10 19.46
CA PRO A 45 16.57 -29.94 20.32
C PRO A 45 16.11 -28.64 19.61
N PRO A 46 15.38 -27.73 20.30
CA PRO A 46 14.85 -26.52 19.66
C PRO A 46 15.89 -25.69 18.89
N PRO A 47 17.11 -25.43 19.42
CA PRO A 47 18.12 -24.68 18.67
C PRO A 47 18.54 -25.37 17.37
N PHE A 48 18.53 -26.69 17.34
CA PHE A 48 18.82 -27.46 16.13
C PHE A 48 17.68 -27.34 15.12
N GLN A 49 16.42 -27.45 15.57
CA GLN A 49 15.26 -27.26 14.70
C GLN A 49 15.25 -25.88 14.04
N VAL A 50 15.46 -24.82 14.84
CA VAL A 50 15.52 -23.43 14.36
C VAL A 50 16.62 -23.25 13.32
N ARG A 51 17.85 -23.70 13.60
CA ARG A 51 18.97 -23.57 12.64
C ARG A 51 18.71 -24.33 11.35
N SER A 52 18.20 -25.56 11.44
CA SER A 52 17.88 -26.38 10.28
C SER A 52 16.81 -25.73 9.41
N ALA A 53 15.70 -25.30 10.02
CA ALA A 53 14.59 -24.68 9.33
C ALA A 53 14.99 -23.35 8.65
N LEU A 54 15.76 -22.51 9.33
CA LEU A 54 16.29 -21.28 8.74
C LEU A 54 17.29 -21.54 7.61
N ALA A 55 18.08 -22.61 7.68
CA ALA A 55 19.00 -22.98 6.61
C ALA A 55 18.24 -23.45 5.36
N ASN A 56 17.22 -24.29 5.54
CA ASN A 56 16.37 -24.78 4.46
C ASN A 56 15.55 -23.66 3.83
N ALA A 57 14.93 -22.79 4.64
CA ALA A 57 14.25 -21.59 4.17
C ALA A 57 15.18 -20.69 3.33
N GLY A 58 16.43 -20.50 3.78
CA GLY A 58 17.43 -19.74 3.04
C GLY A 58 17.79 -20.34 1.68
N LYS A 59 17.89 -21.68 1.58
CA LYS A 59 18.11 -22.37 0.30
C LYS A 59 16.94 -22.14 -0.67
N VAL A 60 15.71 -22.34 -0.20
CA VAL A 60 14.50 -22.12 -1.02
C VAL A 60 14.41 -20.69 -1.51
N LEU A 61 14.71 -19.71 -0.66
CA LEU A 61 14.73 -18.29 -1.04
C LEU A 61 15.79 -17.98 -2.10
N LYS A 62 16.99 -18.56 -1.94
CA LYS A 62 18.08 -18.41 -2.92
C LYS A 62 17.72 -19.02 -4.27
N GLU A 63 17.12 -20.21 -4.27
CA GLU A 63 16.63 -20.89 -5.48
C GLU A 63 15.53 -20.09 -6.16
N ARG A 64 14.53 -19.61 -5.40
CA ARG A 64 13.47 -18.73 -5.93
C ARG A 64 14.04 -17.48 -6.58
N ARG A 65 15.03 -16.84 -5.96
CA ARG A 65 15.70 -15.67 -6.54
C ARG A 65 16.46 -16.02 -7.83
N ALA A 66 17.03 -17.22 -7.92
CA ALA A 66 17.72 -17.68 -9.13
C ALA A 66 16.73 -18.04 -10.27
N THR A 67 15.54 -18.52 -9.94
CA THR A 67 14.49 -18.87 -10.92
C THR A 67 13.65 -17.67 -11.34
N ALA A 68 13.44 -16.70 -10.44
CA ALA A 68 12.74 -15.47 -10.78
C ALA A 68 13.57 -14.72 -11.82
N ALA A 69 13.01 -14.55 -13.02
CA ALA A 69 13.58 -13.64 -14.00
C ALA A 69 13.66 -12.25 -13.34
N ILE A 70 14.88 -11.73 -13.21
CA ILE A 70 15.11 -10.37 -12.77
C ILE A 70 14.76 -9.49 -13.98
N TYR A 71 13.49 -9.09 -14.06
CA TYR A 71 13.06 -8.09 -15.01
C TYR A 71 13.62 -6.74 -14.55
N SER A 72 14.49 -6.16 -15.36
CA SER A 72 14.91 -4.78 -15.15
C SER A 72 13.77 -3.89 -15.60
N LEU A 73 13.18 -3.15 -14.65
CA LEU A 73 12.17 -2.13 -14.96
C LEU A 73 12.69 -1.13 -16.00
N GLU A 74 14.00 -0.86 -16.03
CA GLU A 74 14.62 0.01 -17.04
C GLU A 74 14.65 -0.63 -18.43
N GLN A 75 14.90 -1.95 -18.52
CA GLN A 75 14.87 -2.67 -19.80
C GLN A 75 13.46 -2.79 -20.36
N ASP A 76 12.50 -2.94 -19.47
CA ASP A 76 11.08 -3.05 -19.79
C ASP A 76 10.50 -1.72 -20.29
N VAL A 77 10.85 -0.62 -19.62
CA VAL A 77 10.54 0.75 -20.08
C VAL A 77 11.24 1.05 -21.41
N ALA A 78 12.50 0.64 -21.58
CA ALA A 78 13.24 0.80 -22.83
C ALA A 78 12.68 -0.06 -23.98
N ALA A 79 12.07 -1.21 -23.66
CA ALA A 79 11.38 -2.08 -24.61
C ALA A 79 9.97 -1.56 -24.99
N GLY A 80 9.55 -0.42 -24.45
CA GLY A 80 8.24 0.17 -24.71
C GLY A 80 7.09 -0.66 -24.14
N GLN A 81 7.35 -1.54 -23.18
CA GLN A 81 6.28 -2.20 -22.44
C GLN A 81 5.63 -1.19 -21.52
N ASP A 82 4.36 -0.90 -21.79
CA ASP A 82 3.57 0.00 -20.96
C ASP A 82 3.16 -0.73 -19.67
N TYR A 83 3.88 -0.42 -18.59
CA TYR A 83 3.50 -0.78 -17.22
C TYR A 83 2.54 0.24 -16.64
N SER A 84 1.69 0.85 -17.46
CA SER A 84 0.42 1.39 -17.00
C SER A 84 -0.40 0.24 -16.39
N GLY A 85 -0.07 -0.12 -15.14
CA GLY A 85 -0.96 -0.88 -14.29
C GLY A 85 -2.32 -0.21 -14.41
N CYS A 86 -3.37 -1.00 -14.63
CA CYS A 86 -4.71 -0.47 -14.75
C CYS A 86 -4.98 0.32 -13.48
N ALA A 87 -4.89 1.66 -13.57
CA ALA A 87 -5.19 2.51 -12.44
C ALA A 87 -6.63 2.18 -12.08
N ASP A 88 -6.84 1.64 -10.88
CA ASP A 88 -8.19 1.39 -10.40
C ASP A 88 -8.94 2.72 -10.58
N PRO A 89 -10.05 2.74 -11.34
CA PRO A 89 -10.73 3.98 -11.67
C PRO A 89 -11.15 4.77 -10.41
N GLY A 90 -11.22 4.13 -9.23
CA GLY A 90 -11.46 4.82 -7.95
C GLY A 90 -10.22 5.25 -7.16
N TYR A 91 -9.00 4.91 -7.60
CA TYR A 91 -7.77 5.23 -6.86
C TYR A 91 -7.56 6.75 -6.73
N LEU A 92 -7.76 7.49 -7.83
CA LEU A 92 -7.62 8.94 -7.83
C LEU A 92 -8.67 9.61 -6.95
N ASP A 93 -9.90 9.10 -6.91
CA ASP A 93 -10.96 9.64 -6.06
C ASP A 93 -10.62 9.50 -4.57
N VAL A 94 -10.07 8.34 -4.17
CA VAL A 94 -9.60 8.09 -2.80
C VAL A 94 -8.43 8.99 -2.45
N GLU A 95 -7.47 9.16 -3.37
CA GLU A 95 -6.30 10.02 -3.17
C GLU A 95 -6.72 11.50 -3.05
N TYR A 96 -7.60 11.97 -3.92
CA TYR A 96 -8.15 13.32 -3.84
C TYR A 96 -8.95 13.55 -2.55
N ALA A 97 -9.71 12.56 -2.10
CA ALA A 97 -10.44 12.65 -0.83
C ALA A 97 -9.47 12.80 0.36
N ASP A 98 -8.45 11.94 0.49
CA ASP A 98 -7.45 12.04 1.57
C ASP A 98 -6.72 13.38 1.54
N TRP A 99 -6.38 13.88 0.35
CA TRP A 99 -5.73 15.17 0.22
C TRP A 99 -6.63 16.36 0.59
N ILE A 100 -7.92 16.32 0.22
CA ILE A 100 -8.89 17.35 0.62
C ILE A 100 -9.07 17.35 2.14
N ASP A 101 -9.11 16.17 2.76
CA ASP A 101 -9.33 16.00 4.19
C ASP A 101 -8.17 16.56 5.02
N ARG A 102 -6.93 16.43 4.50
CA ARG A 102 -5.71 16.96 5.13
C ARG A 102 -5.44 18.42 4.78
N ALA A 103 -6.12 18.99 3.79
CA ALA A 103 -5.89 20.36 3.35
C ALA A 103 -6.28 21.36 4.45
N PRO A 104 -5.47 22.39 4.72
CA PRO A 104 -5.78 23.43 5.71
C PRO A 104 -6.81 24.43 5.16
N LEU A 105 -7.95 23.92 4.71
CA LEU A 105 -9.08 24.66 4.15
C LEU A 105 -10.25 24.66 5.12
N PRO A 106 -11.12 25.69 5.07
CA PRO A 106 -12.38 25.66 5.79
C PRO A 106 -13.23 24.43 5.41
N VAL A 107 -13.95 23.85 6.36
CA VAL A 107 -14.81 22.66 6.14
C VAL A 107 -15.79 22.86 4.98
N ALA A 108 -16.33 24.07 4.83
CA ALA A 108 -17.23 24.41 3.72
C ALA A 108 -16.54 24.38 2.34
N ASP A 109 -15.26 24.75 2.27
CA ASP A 109 -14.46 24.72 1.05
C ASP A 109 -14.05 23.27 0.73
N GLN A 110 -13.71 22.45 1.74
CA GLN A 110 -13.47 21.01 1.58
C GLN A 110 -14.72 20.28 1.06
N ALA A 111 -15.89 20.55 1.65
CA ALA A 111 -17.16 19.96 1.22
C ALA A 111 -17.49 20.29 -0.23
N LEU A 112 -17.26 21.54 -0.66
CA LEU A 112 -17.44 21.94 -2.06
C LEU A 112 -16.47 21.20 -2.99
N LEU A 113 -15.19 21.04 -2.61
CA LEU A 113 -14.21 20.29 -3.40
C LEU A 113 -14.58 18.81 -3.56
N ARG A 114 -15.10 18.16 -2.50
CA ARG A 114 -15.55 16.76 -2.59
C ARG A 114 -16.69 16.59 -3.60
N ARG A 115 -17.65 17.52 -3.62
CA ARG A 115 -18.74 17.50 -4.60
C ARG A 115 -18.22 17.65 -6.03
N LEU A 116 -17.22 18.52 -6.24
CA LEU A 116 -16.57 18.67 -7.55
C LEU A 116 -15.80 17.41 -7.96
N VAL A 117 -15.13 16.71 -7.04
CA VAL A 117 -14.46 15.42 -7.33
C VAL A 117 -15.48 14.34 -7.68
N ALA A 118 -16.65 14.34 -7.03
CA ALA A 118 -17.76 13.44 -7.35
C ALA A 118 -18.45 13.74 -8.70
N GLY A 119 -18.04 14.82 -9.41
CA GLY A 119 -18.55 15.18 -10.73
C GLY A 119 -19.73 16.15 -10.72
N ASP A 120 -20.04 16.81 -9.59
CA ASP A 120 -21.10 17.81 -9.56
C ASP A 120 -20.71 19.06 -10.37
N GLU A 121 -21.62 19.48 -11.25
CA GLU A 121 -21.46 20.67 -12.09
C GLU A 121 -21.89 21.96 -11.37
N ALA A 122 -21.43 23.10 -11.89
CA ALA A 122 -21.62 24.41 -11.25
C ALA A 122 -23.09 24.83 -11.14
N ASP A 123 -23.96 24.40 -12.05
CA ASP A 123 -25.40 24.70 -12.08
C ASP A 123 -26.18 23.90 -11.02
N ALA A 124 -25.89 22.61 -10.86
CA ALA A 124 -26.42 21.75 -9.81
C ALA A 124 -26.02 22.30 -8.43
N LEU A 125 -24.74 22.64 -8.27
CA LEU A 125 -24.23 23.28 -7.06
C LEU A 125 -24.87 24.65 -6.82
N ALA A 126 -25.08 25.47 -7.85
CA ALA A 126 -25.72 26.77 -7.68
C ALA A 126 -27.15 26.65 -7.14
N THR A 127 -27.90 25.66 -7.64
CA THR A 127 -29.26 25.35 -7.21
C THR A 127 -29.29 24.93 -5.74
N ASP A 128 -28.43 24.00 -5.34
CA ASP A 128 -28.37 23.49 -3.96
C ASP A 128 -27.96 24.56 -2.95
N TYR A 129 -27.06 25.47 -3.35
CA TYR A 129 -26.61 26.56 -2.48
C TYR A 129 -27.50 27.82 -2.58
N GLY A 130 -28.54 27.82 -3.42
CA GLY A 130 -29.45 28.94 -3.59
C GLY A 130 -28.79 30.22 -4.13
N ILE A 131 -27.75 30.08 -4.97
CA ILE A 131 -27.03 31.21 -5.58
C ILE A 131 -27.08 31.15 -7.10
N SER A 132 -26.71 32.23 -7.77
CA SER A 132 -26.57 32.21 -9.24
C SER A 132 -25.39 31.35 -9.67
N GLU A 133 -25.51 30.72 -10.84
CA GLU A 133 -24.45 29.91 -11.43
C GLU A 133 -23.14 30.71 -11.58
N GLN A 134 -23.21 31.98 -11.99
CA GLN A 134 -22.04 32.85 -12.08
C GLN A 134 -21.32 32.99 -10.73
N ARG A 135 -22.06 33.20 -9.63
CA ARG A 135 -21.47 33.27 -8.28
C ARG A 135 -20.89 31.92 -7.85
N MET A 136 -21.50 30.81 -8.24
CA MET A 136 -20.95 29.48 -7.96
C MET A 136 -19.63 29.24 -8.71
N ARG A 137 -19.55 29.59 -10.01
CA ARG A 137 -18.31 29.50 -10.79
C ARG A 137 -17.19 30.35 -10.19
N GLU A 138 -17.50 31.56 -9.72
CA GLU A 138 -16.54 32.41 -9.00
C GLU A 138 -16.06 31.75 -7.70
N ARG A 139 -16.99 31.18 -6.92
CA ARG A 139 -16.68 30.47 -5.68
C ARG A 139 -15.79 29.25 -5.93
N ILE A 140 -16.16 28.39 -6.88
CA ILE A 140 -15.37 27.24 -7.32
C ILE A 140 -13.95 27.70 -7.71
N SER A 141 -13.85 28.75 -8.52
CA SER A 141 -12.55 29.29 -8.96
C SER A 141 -11.68 29.72 -7.78
N ARG A 142 -12.26 30.40 -6.78
CA ARG A 142 -11.54 30.82 -5.57
C ARG A 142 -11.09 29.63 -4.73
N VAL A 143 -11.96 28.65 -4.53
CA VAL A 143 -11.65 27.45 -3.73
C VAL A 143 -10.57 26.60 -4.41
N ARG A 144 -10.67 26.35 -5.73
CA ARG A 144 -9.61 25.69 -6.51
C ARG A 144 -8.27 26.43 -6.42
N ARG A 145 -8.28 27.77 -6.42
CA ARG A 145 -7.05 28.56 -6.25
C ARG A 145 -6.42 28.36 -4.87
N LYS A 146 -7.22 28.36 -3.80
CA LYS A 146 -6.72 28.07 -2.44
C LYS A 146 -6.20 26.64 -2.34
N ALA A 147 -6.89 25.68 -2.95
CA ALA A 147 -6.49 24.27 -2.91
C ALA A 147 -5.16 24.05 -3.66
N ARG A 148 -4.92 24.77 -4.76
CA ARG A 148 -3.67 24.70 -5.54
C ARG A 148 -2.40 25.07 -4.75
N SER A 149 -2.47 25.87 -3.69
CA SER A 149 -1.28 26.12 -2.86
C SER A 149 -0.90 24.93 -1.97
N PHE A 150 -1.75 23.90 -1.91
CA PHE A 150 -1.57 22.72 -1.05
C PHE A 150 -1.64 21.39 -1.81
N LEU A 151 -2.24 21.38 -3.01
CA LEU A 151 -2.45 20.19 -3.84
C LEU A 151 -1.59 20.27 -5.12
N PRO A 152 -0.61 19.38 -5.31
CA PRO A 152 0.28 19.43 -6.48
C PRO A 152 -0.41 19.15 -7.83
N VAL A 153 -1.64 18.60 -7.86
CA VAL A 153 -2.24 17.99 -9.08
C VAL A 153 -3.46 18.75 -9.65
N LEU A 154 -3.98 19.81 -9.03
CA LEU A 154 -5.13 20.58 -9.59
C LEU A 154 -4.75 21.50 -10.79
N GLN A 155 -3.82 21.07 -11.64
CA GLN A 155 -3.36 21.79 -12.83
C GLN A 155 -4.12 21.42 -14.11
N ALA A 156 -4.90 20.34 -14.15
CA ALA A 156 -5.25 19.68 -15.43
C ALA A 156 -6.74 19.64 -15.86
N THR A 157 -7.70 20.19 -15.10
CA THR A 157 -9.12 20.16 -15.52
C THR A 157 -9.70 21.57 -15.65
N ALA A 158 -9.65 22.08 -16.89
CA ALA A 158 -10.31 23.29 -17.37
C ALA A 158 -11.58 22.91 -18.13
#